data_AF-A0A530RBX8-F1
#
_entry.id   AF-A0A530RBX8-F1
#
_cell.length_a   1.000
_cell.length_b   1.000
_cell.length_c   1.000
_cell.angle_alpha   90.00
_cell.angle_beta   90.00
_cell.angle_gamma   90.00
#
_symmetry.space_group_name_H-M   'P 1'
#
loop_
_entity.id
_entity.type
_entity.pdbx_description
1 polymer ?
#
loop_
_entity_poly.entity_id
_entity_poly.type
_entity_poly.pdbx_seq_one_letter_code
_entity_poly.pdbx_strand_id
1 'polypeptide(L)'
;QACREMGQATTLQERTRADTRFHLAILRASGNDLLVPLGVLIESALDHLFVFVTRETSDQPRAQALHEAIEKNIRLQRPAAARTAVHRLLANTDDVIGRSRR
;
A
#
# COMPACT_ATOMS: atom_id res chain seq x y z
N GLN A 1 10.62 6.05 -3.82
CA GLN A 1 11.19 6.54 -2.54
C GLN A 1 10.36 6.07 -1.35
N ALA A 2 9.07 6.42 -1.28
CA ALA A 2 8.16 5.97 -0.21
C ALA A 2 8.08 4.43 -0.04
N CYS A 3 8.07 3.67 -1.13
CA CYS A 3 8.08 2.20 -1.08
C CYS A 3 9.31 1.63 -0.35
N ARG A 4 10.50 2.19 -0.59
CA ARG A 4 11.73 1.78 0.13
C ARG A 4 11.67 2.15 1.61
N GLU A 5 11.19 3.35 1.91
CA GLU A 5 11.06 3.83 3.30
C GLU A 5 10.08 2.95 4.10
N MET A 6 9.04 2.40 3.46
CA MET A 6 8.12 1.43 4.08
C MET A 6 8.82 0.12 4.48
N GLY A 7 9.76 -0.35 3.67
CA GLY A 7 10.55 -1.55 3.93
C GLY A 7 11.65 -1.34 4.97
N GLN A 8 12.11 -0.09 5.15
CA GLN A 8 13.15 0.29 6.11
C GLN A 8 12.60 0.81 7.44
N ALA A 9 11.29 1.04 7.54
CA ALA A 9 10.64 1.54 8.73
C ALA A 9 10.88 0.62 9.95
N THR A 10 11.27 1.21 11.07
CA THR A 10 11.54 0.50 12.32
C THR A 10 10.35 0.50 13.26
N THR A 11 9.41 1.41 13.03
CA THR A 11 8.15 1.51 13.77
C THR A 11 6.95 1.32 12.85
N LEU A 12 5.84 0.88 13.44
CA LEU A 12 4.56 0.79 12.75
C LEU A 12 4.15 2.13 12.14
N GLN A 13 4.30 3.22 12.91
CA GLN A 13 3.93 4.56 12.49
C GLN A 13 4.73 5.04 11.27
N GLU A 14 6.05 4.81 11.26
CA GLU A 14 6.90 5.13 10.10
C GLU A 14 6.45 4.37 8.86
N ARG A 15 6.11 3.09 9.03
CA ARG A 15 5.64 2.25 7.94
C ARG A 15 4.31 2.74 7.39
N THR A 16 3.32 3.00 8.23
CA THR A 16 2.01 3.52 7.81
C THR A 16 2.17 4.84 7.07
N ARG A 17 3.00 5.75 7.58
CA ARG A 17 3.26 7.03 6.92
C ARG A 17 3.95 6.86 5.56
N ALA A 18 4.84 5.88 5.42
CA ALA A 18 5.46 5.56 4.15
C ALA A 18 4.47 4.92 3.15
N ASP A 19 3.60 4.04 3.64
CA ASP A 19 2.53 3.42 2.86
C ASP A 19 1.53 4.44 2.31
N THR A 20 1.01 5.31 3.17
CA THR A 20 0.13 6.41 2.75
C THR A 20 0.77 7.27 1.66
N ARG A 21 2.03 7.69 1.84
CA ARG A 21 2.75 8.48 0.84
C ARG A 21 2.94 7.71 -0.47
N PHE A 22 3.13 6.40 -0.41
CA PHE A 22 3.22 5.56 -1.59
C PHE A 22 1.90 5.58 -2.38
N HIS A 23 0.77 5.37 -1.71
CA HIS A 23 -0.55 5.40 -2.35
C HIS A 23 -0.89 6.78 -2.95
N LEU A 24 -0.61 7.86 -2.22
CA LEU A 24 -0.81 9.23 -2.73
C LEU A 24 0.06 9.53 -3.95
N ALA A 25 1.30 9.02 -3.99
CA ALA A 25 2.17 9.18 -5.15
C ALA A 25 1.60 8.46 -6.40
N ILE A 26 1.01 7.27 -6.23
CA ILE A 26 0.34 6.57 -7.33
C ILE A 26 -0.87 7.35 -7.84
N LEU A 27 -1.72 7.86 -6.94
CA LEU A 27 -2.90 8.64 -7.32
C LEU A 27 -2.49 9.89 -8.10
N ARG A 28 -1.47 10.63 -7.63
CA ARG A 28 -0.92 11.78 -8.36
C ARG A 28 -0.35 11.39 -9.73
N ALA A 29 0.33 10.25 -9.82
CA ALA A 29 0.87 9.74 -11.08
C ALA A 29 -0.21 9.32 -12.09
N SER A 30 -1.46 9.10 -11.66
CA SER A 30 -2.56 8.80 -12.57
C SER A 30 -3.01 9.99 -13.42
N GLY A 31 -2.62 11.22 -13.06
CA GLY A 31 -3.04 12.44 -13.75
C GLY A 31 -4.53 12.75 -13.62
N ASN A 32 -5.24 12.06 -12.73
CA ASN A 32 -6.66 12.29 -12.47
C ASN A 32 -6.84 13.09 -11.18
N ASP A 33 -7.00 14.41 -11.34
CA ASP A 33 -7.14 15.36 -10.23
C ASP A 33 -8.41 15.12 -9.39
N LEU A 34 -9.40 14.39 -9.91
CA LEU A 34 -10.59 13.98 -9.14
C LEU A 34 -10.30 12.83 -8.16
N LEU A 35 -9.24 12.06 -8.38
CA LEU A 35 -8.82 10.98 -7.47
C LEU A 35 -7.94 11.50 -6.33
N VAL A 36 -7.38 12.70 -6.44
CA VAL A 36 -6.51 13.30 -5.41
C VAL A 36 -7.29 13.64 -4.12
N PRO A 37 -8.50 14.23 -4.16
CA PRO A 37 -9.33 14.45 -2.96
C PRO A 37 -9.74 13.17 -2.24
N LEU A 38 -9.86 12.04 -2.96
CA LEU A 38 -10.10 10.72 -2.36
C LEU A 38 -8.87 10.21 -1.58
N GLY A 39 -7.67 10.74 -1.86
CA GLY A 39 -6.44 10.40 -1.15
C GLY A 39 -6.50 10.66 0.36
N VAL A 40 -7.24 11.68 0.80
CA VAL A 40 -7.43 12.02 2.23
C VAL A 40 -8.35 11.00 2.94
N LEU A 41 -9.35 10.46 2.22
CA LEU A 41 -10.21 9.39 2.75
C LEU A 41 -9.45 8.06 2.83
N ILE A 42 -8.58 7.79 1.86
CA ILE A 42 -7.67 6.64 1.88
C ILE A 42 -6.68 6.76 3.04
N GLU A 43 -6.12 7.95 3.30
CA GLU A 43 -5.22 8.23 4.42
C GLU A 43 -5.88 7.93 5.78
N SER A 44 -7.12 8.41 6.02
CA SER A 44 -7.85 8.10 7.27
C SER A 44 -8.28 6.63 7.42
N ALA A 45 -8.60 5.96 6.31
CA ALA A 45 -8.99 4.54 6.32
C ALA A 45 -7.78 3.61 6.49
N LEU A 46 -6.64 3.94 5.86
CA LEU A 46 -5.39 3.19 5.98
C LEU A 46 -4.79 3.33 7.38
N ASP A 47 -4.81 4.52 7.98
CA ASP A 47 -4.28 4.73 9.35
C ASP A 47 -5.01 3.85 10.39
N HIS A 48 -6.35 3.72 10.25
CA HIS A 48 -7.16 2.86 11.11
C HIS A 48 -7.00 1.37 10.80
N LEU A 49 -6.89 0.96 9.53
CA LEU A 49 -6.65 -0.44 9.17
C LEU A 49 -5.26 -0.90 9.59
N PHE A 50 -4.22 -0.07 9.50
CA PHE A 50 -2.85 -0.46 9.84
C PHE A 50 -2.70 -0.79 11.33
N VAL A 51 -3.37 -0.07 12.23
CA VAL A 51 -3.36 -0.39 13.66
C VAL A 51 -3.98 -1.78 13.93
N PHE A 52 -4.93 -2.22 13.10
CA PHE A 52 -5.67 -3.47 13.27
C PHE A 52 -4.99 -4.67 12.58
N VAL A 53 -4.48 -4.47 11.36
CA VAL A 53 -4.00 -5.53 10.46
C VAL A 53 -2.52 -5.86 10.67
N THR A 54 -1.70 -4.88 11.07
CA THR A 54 -0.23 -5.05 11.18
C THR A 54 0.24 -5.59 12.52
N ARG A 55 -0.67 -5.98 13.42
CA ARG A 55 -0.32 -6.75 14.61
C ARG A 55 0.17 -8.17 14.26
N GLU A 56 -0.06 -8.65 13.04
CA GLU A 56 0.62 -9.83 12.50
C GLU A 56 1.89 -9.43 11.74
N THR A 57 3.00 -9.36 12.47
CA THR A 57 4.35 -9.04 11.97
C THR A 57 4.84 -9.99 10.86
N SER A 58 4.19 -11.15 10.70
CA SER A 58 4.62 -12.23 9.80
C SER A 58 4.41 -11.94 8.31
N ASP A 59 3.41 -11.14 7.92
CA ASP A 59 3.13 -10.84 6.49
C ASP A 59 3.87 -9.61 5.97
N GLN A 60 4.70 -8.99 6.81
CA GLN A 60 5.35 -7.72 6.53
C GLN A 60 6.33 -7.75 5.33
N PRO A 61 7.15 -8.81 5.14
CA PRO A 61 7.99 -8.94 3.93
C PRO A 61 7.19 -9.19 2.66
N ARG A 62 6.09 -9.96 2.76
CA ARG A 62 5.21 -10.27 1.63
C ARG A 62 4.48 -9.00 1.15
N ALA A 63 3.93 -8.23 2.08
CA ALA A 63 3.32 -6.94 1.79
C ALA A 63 4.32 -5.99 1.11
N GLN A 64 5.57 -5.92 1.60
CA GLN A 64 6.60 -5.08 0.99
C GLN A 64 6.89 -5.49 -0.46
N ALA A 65 7.05 -6.78 -0.74
CA ALA A 65 7.28 -7.28 -2.10
C ALA A 65 6.13 -6.94 -3.07
N LEU A 66 4.89 -6.93 -2.59
CA LEU A 66 3.72 -6.53 -3.38
C LEU A 66 3.77 -5.03 -3.74
N HIS A 67 4.15 -4.16 -2.80
CA HIS A 67 4.35 -2.73 -3.08
C HIS A 67 5.50 -2.49 -4.08
N GLU A 68 6.61 -3.20 -3.94
CA GLU A 68 7.74 -3.12 -4.87
C GLU A 68 7.37 -3.58 -6.29
N ALA A 69 6.52 -4.61 -6.40
CA ALA A 69 5.99 -5.06 -7.68
C ALA A 69 5.13 -3.98 -8.35
N ILE A 70 4.32 -3.25 -7.59
CA ILE A 70 3.54 -2.12 -8.11
C ILE A 70 4.48 -1.00 -8.57
N GLU A 71 5.41 -0.55 -7.71
CA GLU A 71 6.39 0.51 -8.04
C GLU A 71 7.16 0.17 -9.31
N LYS A 72 7.66 -1.06 -9.42
CA LYS A 72 8.40 -1.54 -10.58
C LYS A 72 7.58 -1.46 -11.86
N ASN A 73 6.33 -1.93 -11.84
CA ASN A 73 5.50 -1.94 -13.05
C ASN A 73 5.05 -0.53 -13.46
N ILE A 74 4.78 0.36 -12.51
CA ILE A 74 4.51 1.78 -12.79
C ILE A 74 5.74 2.43 -13.41
N ARG A 75 6.93 2.26 -12.82
CA ARG A 75 8.19 2.81 -13.34
C ARG A 75 8.53 2.33 -14.74
N LEU A 76 8.21 1.08 -15.05
CA LEU A 76 8.39 0.48 -16.38
C LEU A 76 7.25 0.80 -17.36
N GLN A 77 6.29 1.66 -16.97
CA GLN A 77 5.12 2.03 -17.78
C GLN A 77 4.32 0.82 -18.29
N ARG A 78 4.11 -0.19 -17.42
CA ARG A 78 3.35 -1.41 -17.73
C ARG A 78 1.98 -1.38 -17.04
N PRO A 79 0.98 -0.67 -17.58
CA PRO A 79 -0.28 -0.41 -16.88
C PRO A 79 -1.05 -1.69 -16.53
N ALA A 80 -1.13 -2.67 -17.43
CA ALA A 80 -1.81 -3.94 -17.16
C ALA A 80 -1.13 -4.76 -16.05
N ALA A 81 0.20 -4.77 -16.03
CA ALA A 81 0.98 -5.46 -15.00
C ALA A 81 0.88 -4.73 -13.65
N ALA A 82 0.91 -3.40 -13.65
CA ALA A 82 0.70 -2.58 -12.45
C ALA A 82 -0.69 -2.84 -11.86
N ARG A 83 -1.73 -2.87 -12.69
CA ARG A 83 -3.10 -3.20 -12.27
C ARG A 83 -3.17 -4.59 -11.64
N THR A 84 -2.56 -5.59 -12.27
CA THR A 84 -2.51 -6.96 -11.75
C THR A 84 -1.80 -7.01 -10.39
N ALA A 85 -0.69 -6.28 -10.24
CA ALA A 85 0.03 -6.20 -8.97
C ALA A 85 -0.81 -5.55 -7.86
N VAL A 86 -1.58 -4.50 -8.17
CA VAL A 86 -2.52 -3.87 -7.23
C VAL A 86 -3.60 -4.86 -6.78
N HIS A 87 -4.19 -5.63 -7.71
CA HIS A 87 -5.19 -6.64 -7.34
C HIS A 87 -4.62 -7.72 -6.41
N ARG A 88 -3.36 -8.13 -6.59
CA ARG A 88 -2.68 -9.07 -5.69
C ARG A 88 -2.45 -8.48 -4.30
N LEU A 89 -2.12 -7.19 -4.20
CA LEU A 89 -2.01 -6.49 -2.92
C LEU A 89 -3.36 -6.46 -2.20
N LEU A 90 -4.45 -6.11 -2.89
CA LEU A 90 -5.79 -6.08 -2.30
C LEU A 90 -6.22 -7.45 -1.78
N ALA A 91 -6.03 -8.52 -2.57
CA ALA A 91 -6.34 -9.88 -2.15
C ALA A 91 -5.54 -10.30 -0.90
N ASN A 92 -4.27 -9.92 -0.83
CA ASN A 92 -3.45 -10.15 0.37
C ASN A 92 -4.02 -9.41 1.59
N THR A 93 -4.42 -8.16 1.43
CA THR A 93 -5.03 -7.38 2.51
C THR A 93 -6.35 -7.99 2.99
N ASP A 94 -7.19 -8.45 2.06
CA ASP A 94 -8.45 -9.15 2.38
C ASP A 94 -8.19 -10.42 3.21
N ASP A 95 -7.18 -11.21 2.86
CA ASP A 95 -6.78 -12.41 3.60
C ASP A 95 -6.38 -12.07 5.05
N VAL A 96 -5.55 -11.03 5.24
CA VAL A 96 -5.10 -10.64 6.59
C VAL A 96 -6.26 -10.10 7.42
N ILE A 97 -7.15 -9.28 6.85
CA ILE A 97 -8.37 -8.82 7.54
C ILE A 97 -9.26 -10.01 7.93
N GLY A 98 -9.41 -10.99 7.03
CA GLY A 98 -10.18 -12.20 7.27
C GLY A 98 -9.62 -13.05 8.42
N ARG A 99 -8.30 -13.11 8.57
CA ARG A 99 -7.63 -13.78 9.71
C ARG A 99 -7.81 -13.02 11.02
N SER A 100 -7.66 -11.69 11.00
CA SER A 100 -7.79 -10.84 12.19
C SER A 100 -9.20 -10.85 12.80
N ARG A 101 -10.22 -11.22 12.02
CA ARG A 101 -11.61 -11.36 12.47
C ARG A 101 -11.95 -12.72 13.09
N ARG A 102 -11.08 -13.72 12.96
CA ARG A 102 -11.26 -15.06 13.54
C ARG A 102 -10.63 -15.14 14.92
#